data_AF-A0A673W8W5-F1
#
_entry.id   AF-A0A673W8W5-F1
#
_cell.length_a   1.000
_cell.length_b   1.000
_cell.length_c   1.000
_cell.angle_alpha   90.00
_cell.angle_beta   90.00
_cell.angle_gamma   90.00
#
_symmetry.space_group_name_H-M   'P 1'
#
loop_
_entity.id
_entity.type
_entity.pdbx_description
1 polymer ?
#
loop_
_entity_poly.entity_id
_entity_poly.type
_entity_poly.pdbx_seq_one_letter_code
_entity_poly.pdbx_strand_id
1 'polypeptide(L)'
;MVIEEVNSIQDNLDIERTCRQSVEALASKLNRQNCSLKRKSMLYLAHLGPETIAEIGLEEEEEEESGDTQVEKECFSAHCQSTITELKIKLELTLEEKKQATIDHEATREELRDIREELLKEKHDNMVLIAETVRQKKLLAKYNRVSLFAVEEYEALQENLDLEKELRAEAEKFAREMLVEQKKLNRQSQILLKTSSPSEALQAALTDVTRLTQALESQRLEHQQQMKGIEEQLRSSELHKEVLALQRKLELLAEEKREHEERCSKAKVEAKDLKFTVGFVKRLMLFSCFYNGISTCIQLKPTLEMDIRQQAVDEMMQRIKRGVNLRPVGQAPNKTKPVQRERVPSNSAIQELKGILVMEPFNNSSSPF
;
A
#
# COMPACT_ATOMS: atom_id res chain seq x y z
N MET A 1 -5.64 -5.93 3.74
CA MET A 1 -5.93 -6.35 2.35
C MET A 1 -5.64 -7.83 2.11
N VAL A 2 -4.40 -8.28 1.86
CA VAL A 2 -4.14 -9.71 1.54
C VAL A 2 -4.53 -10.68 2.68
N ILE A 3 -4.26 -10.31 3.94
CA ILE A 3 -4.60 -11.16 5.09
C ILE A 3 -6.12 -11.25 5.30
N GLU A 4 -6.85 -10.16 5.05
CA GLU A 4 -8.32 -10.12 5.18
C GLU A 4 -9.00 -10.90 4.05
N GLU A 5 -8.46 -10.84 2.83
CA GLU A 5 -8.94 -11.63 1.70
C GLU A 5 -8.70 -13.12 1.91
N VAL A 6 -7.53 -13.51 2.43
CA VAL A 6 -7.23 -14.91 2.79
C VAL A 6 -8.15 -15.41 3.89
N ASN A 7 -8.41 -14.60 4.92
CA ASN A 7 -9.35 -14.97 5.99
C ASN A 7 -10.78 -15.11 5.44
N SER A 8 -11.24 -14.19 4.58
CA SER A 8 -12.56 -14.28 3.96
C SER A 8 -12.71 -15.52 3.07
N ILE A 9 -11.67 -15.90 2.33
CA ILE A 9 -11.67 -17.12 1.51
C ILE A 9 -11.70 -18.36 2.42
N GLN A 10 -10.95 -18.35 3.52
CA GLN A 10 -10.92 -19.46 4.48
C GLN A 10 -12.29 -19.64 5.14
N ASP A 11 -12.93 -18.57 5.58
CA ASP A 11 -14.28 -18.59 6.17
C ASP A 11 -15.31 -19.13 5.17
N ASN A 12 -15.28 -18.68 3.92
CA ASN A 12 -16.18 -19.17 2.88
C ASN A 12 -15.98 -20.67 2.61
N LEU A 13 -14.74 -21.17 2.64
CA LEU A 13 -14.42 -22.57 2.43
C LEU A 13 -14.91 -23.44 3.59
N ASP A 14 -14.81 -22.94 4.82
CA ASP A 14 -15.32 -23.64 6.00
C ASP A 14 -16.86 -23.66 6.05
N ILE A 15 -17.53 -22.60 5.59
CA ILE A 15 -18.99 -22.58 5.38
C ILE A 15 -19.39 -23.59 4.31
N GLU A 16 -18.71 -23.62 3.15
CA GLU A 16 -19.03 -24.58 2.09
C GLU A 16 -18.85 -26.04 2.56
N ARG A 17 -17.78 -26.31 3.30
CA ARG A 17 -17.50 -27.63 3.87
C ARG A 17 -18.58 -28.07 4.85
N THR A 18 -18.99 -27.20 5.77
CA THR A 18 -20.02 -27.52 6.77
C THR A 18 -21.40 -27.69 6.12
N CYS A 19 -21.76 -26.87 5.14
CA CYS A 19 -22.98 -27.04 4.35
C CYS A 19 -23.01 -28.38 3.61
N ARG A 20 -21.91 -28.76 2.94
CA ARG A 20 -21.82 -30.05 2.22
C ARG A 20 -22.01 -31.23 3.18
N GLN A 21 -21.30 -31.23 4.30
CA GLN A 21 -21.40 -32.30 5.31
C GLN A 21 -22.82 -32.42 5.89
N SER A 22 -23.49 -31.29 6.12
CA SER A 22 -24.88 -31.27 6.60
C SER A 22 -25.84 -31.88 5.58
N VAL A 23 -25.71 -31.52 4.30
CA VAL A 23 -26.54 -32.08 3.21
C VAL A 23 -26.31 -33.58 3.04
N GLU A 24 -25.07 -34.06 3.10
CA GLU A 24 -24.74 -35.49 3.02
C GLU A 24 -25.32 -36.28 4.20
N ALA A 25 -25.30 -35.71 5.41
CA ALA A 25 -25.90 -36.30 6.59
C ALA A 25 -27.44 -36.37 6.48
N LEU A 26 -28.09 -35.31 5.98
CA LEU A 26 -29.53 -35.28 5.73
C LEU A 26 -29.94 -36.28 4.64
N ALA A 27 -29.22 -36.35 3.53
CA ALA A 27 -29.46 -37.32 2.47
C ALA A 27 -29.34 -38.77 2.97
N SER A 28 -28.32 -39.05 3.78
CA SER A 28 -28.12 -40.36 4.40
C SER A 28 -29.26 -40.72 5.37
N LYS A 29 -29.73 -39.74 6.16
CA LYS A 29 -30.87 -39.92 7.07
C LYS A 29 -32.17 -40.18 6.32
N LEU A 30 -32.43 -39.41 5.26
CA LEU A 30 -33.60 -39.58 4.39
C LEU A 30 -33.58 -40.95 3.72
N ASN A 31 -32.43 -41.40 3.22
CA ASN A 31 -32.31 -42.71 2.58
C ASN A 31 -32.55 -43.87 3.56
N ARG A 32 -32.07 -43.75 4.81
CA ARG A 32 -32.38 -44.72 5.88
C ARG A 32 -33.87 -44.74 6.21
N GLN A 33 -34.50 -43.58 6.32
CA GLN A 33 -35.94 -43.47 6.56
C GLN A 33 -36.76 -44.05 5.40
N ASN A 34 -36.39 -43.77 4.15
CA ASN A 34 -37.04 -44.35 2.97
C ASN A 34 -36.87 -45.87 2.89
N CYS A 35 -35.68 -46.40 3.21
CA CYS A 35 -35.48 -47.84 3.29
C CYS A 35 -36.36 -48.48 4.38
N SER A 36 -36.48 -47.83 5.54
CA SER A 36 -37.33 -48.29 6.64
C SER A 36 -38.82 -48.24 6.28
N LEU A 37 -39.28 -47.13 5.70
CA LEU A 37 -40.65 -46.96 5.23
C LEU A 37 -40.99 -47.95 4.13
N LYS A 38 -40.09 -48.20 3.16
CA LYS A 38 -40.28 -49.19 2.11
C LYS A 38 -40.44 -50.61 2.68
N ARG A 39 -39.64 -50.98 3.70
CA ARG A 39 -39.78 -52.26 4.41
C ARG A 39 -41.12 -52.37 5.15
N LYS A 40 -41.51 -51.31 5.87
CA LYS A 40 -42.80 -51.27 6.58
C LYS A 40 -43.99 -51.32 5.61
N SER A 41 -43.95 -50.52 4.55
CA SER A 41 -44.98 -50.49 3.50
C SER A 41 -45.10 -51.85 2.83
N MET A 42 -43.99 -52.52 2.52
CA MET A 42 -44.00 -53.89 1.98
C MET A 42 -44.63 -54.90 2.95
N LEU A 43 -44.37 -54.78 4.26
CA LEU A 43 -44.99 -55.63 5.28
C LEU A 43 -46.50 -55.40 5.37
N TYR A 44 -46.96 -54.16 5.39
CA TYR A 44 -48.38 -53.85 5.41
C TYR A 44 -49.09 -54.26 4.12
N LEU A 45 -48.46 -54.06 2.96
CA LEU A 45 -49.00 -54.48 1.67
C LEU A 45 -49.16 -56.01 1.58
N ALA A 46 -48.29 -56.78 2.24
CA ALA A 46 -48.43 -58.24 2.33
C ALA A 46 -49.60 -58.69 3.23
N HIS A 47 -50.12 -57.80 4.08
CA HIS A 47 -51.28 -58.07 4.95
C HIS A 47 -52.60 -57.52 4.39
N LEU A 48 -52.57 -56.77 3.28
CA LEU A 48 -53.76 -56.26 2.60
C LEU A 48 -54.18 -57.23 1.49
N GLY A 49 -55.46 -57.60 1.45
CA GLY A 49 -56.02 -58.43 0.38
C GLY A 49 -56.16 -57.63 -0.93
N PRO A 50 -56.31 -58.29 -2.10
CA PRO A 50 -56.54 -57.63 -3.38
C PRO A 50 -57.74 -56.68 -3.39
N GLU A 51 -58.74 -56.95 -2.53
CA GLU A 51 -59.96 -56.14 -2.38
C GLU A 51 -59.68 -54.80 -1.68
N THR A 52 -58.79 -54.74 -0.68
CA THR A 52 -58.48 -53.51 0.07
C THR A 52 -57.58 -52.54 -0.73
N ILE A 53 -56.87 -53.05 -1.74
CA ILE A 53 -56.04 -52.23 -2.64
C ILE A 53 -56.92 -51.53 -3.71
N ALA A 54 -58.08 -52.10 -4.03
CA ALA A 54 -59.03 -51.53 -4.99
C ALA A 54 -59.90 -50.40 -4.41
N GLU A 55 -60.09 -50.35 -3.09
CA GLU A 55 -60.87 -49.31 -2.40
C GLU A 55 -60.11 -47.98 -2.20
N ILE A 56 -58.81 -47.90 -2.53
CA ILE A 56 -58.06 -46.64 -2.56
C ILE A 56 -58.18 -46.00 -3.97
N GLY A 57 -59.39 -46.03 -4.53
CA GLY A 57 -59.76 -45.12 -5.61
C GLY A 57 -59.87 -43.73 -4.98
N LEU A 58 -58.97 -42.83 -5.35
CA LEU A 58 -59.10 -41.41 -5.04
C LEU A 58 -60.25 -40.85 -5.88
N GLU A 59 -61.48 -41.14 -5.47
CA GLU A 59 -62.61 -40.27 -5.79
C GLU A 59 -62.55 -39.12 -4.78
N GLU A 60 -62.31 -37.92 -5.28
CA GLU A 60 -62.48 -36.68 -4.53
C GLU A 60 -63.98 -36.60 -4.16
N GLU A 61 -64.35 -37.10 -2.98
CA GLU A 61 -65.67 -36.88 -2.43
C GLU A 61 -65.82 -35.39 -2.11
N GLU A 62 -66.69 -34.75 -2.89
CA GLU A 62 -67.19 -33.39 -2.67
C GLU A 62 -67.77 -33.29 -1.26
N GLU A 63 -67.42 -32.20 -0.55
CA GLU A 63 -67.96 -31.86 0.76
C GLU A 63 -69.49 -31.72 0.66
N GLU A 64 -70.24 -32.71 1.17
CA GLU A 64 -71.62 -32.49 1.59
C GLU A 64 -71.65 -32.04 3.06
N GLU A 65 -72.08 -30.79 3.28
CA GLU A 65 -72.63 -30.34 4.54
C GLU A 65 -73.81 -31.24 4.94
N SER A 66 -73.65 -32.00 6.03
CA SER A 66 -74.78 -32.61 6.73
C SER A 66 -74.70 -32.26 8.21
N GLY A 67 -75.77 -31.63 8.69
CA GLY A 67 -75.86 -30.98 9.99
C GLY A 67 -75.93 -31.90 11.20
N ASP A 68 -75.79 -31.22 12.35
CA ASP A 68 -76.22 -31.57 13.70
C ASP A 68 -76.28 -33.06 14.06
N THR A 69 -75.32 -33.50 14.88
CA THR A 69 -75.68 -34.37 16.01
C THR A 69 -74.80 -34.07 17.21
N GLN A 70 -75.37 -33.33 18.16
CA GLN A 70 -74.93 -33.30 19.55
C GLN A 70 -74.95 -34.72 20.14
N VAL A 71 -73.79 -35.24 20.54
CA VAL A 71 -73.71 -36.23 21.62
C VAL A 71 -72.41 -35.97 22.41
N GLU A 72 -72.46 -35.03 23.35
CA GLU A 72 -71.56 -35.07 24.51
C GLU A 72 -71.92 -36.32 25.32
N LYS A 73 -71.20 -37.41 25.03
CA LYS A 73 -71.26 -38.62 25.85
C LYS A 73 -70.36 -38.39 27.07
N GLU A 74 -70.92 -37.82 28.12
CA GLU A 74 -70.25 -37.69 29.42
C GLU A 74 -69.80 -39.07 29.93
N CYS A 75 -68.49 -39.27 30.07
CA CYS A 75 -67.95 -40.42 30.80
C CYS A 75 -68.25 -40.22 32.30
N PHE A 76 -69.34 -40.82 32.81
CA PHE A 76 -69.77 -40.75 34.23
C PHE A 76 -68.84 -41.46 35.23
N SER A 77 -67.68 -41.95 34.81
CA SER A 77 -66.68 -42.48 35.74
C SER A 77 -66.06 -41.31 36.50
N ALA A 78 -66.14 -41.31 37.84
CA ALA A 78 -65.49 -40.30 38.69
C ALA A 78 -63.98 -40.13 38.37
N HIS A 79 -63.36 -41.20 37.87
CA HIS A 79 -61.98 -41.20 37.38
C HIS A 79 -61.79 -40.40 36.08
N CYS A 80 -62.73 -40.50 35.12
CA CYS A 80 -62.74 -39.66 33.90
C CYS A 80 -62.86 -38.17 34.27
N GLN A 81 -63.78 -37.82 35.18
CA GLN A 81 -63.98 -36.42 35.57
C GLN A 81 -62.78 -35.83 36.32
N SER A 82 -62.16 -36.60 37.24
CA SER A 82 -60.95 -36.16 37.95
C SER A 82 -59.73 -36.01 37.04
N THR A 83 -59.59 -36.86 36.01
CA THR A 83 -58.48 -36.75 35.05
C THR A 83 -58.67 -35.56 34.11
N ILE A 84 -59.90 -35.28 33.68
CA ILE A 84 -60.22 -34.09 32.87
C ILE A 84 -59.92 -32.80 33.64
N THR A 85 -60.29 -32.71 34.92
CA THR A 85 -60.00 -31.51 35.74
C THR A 85 -58.50 -31.33 35.99
N GLU A 86 -57.78 -32.41 36.28
CA GLU A 86 -56.31 -32.39 36.44
C GLU A 86 -55.62 -31.94 35.14
N LEU A 87 -56.04 -32.46 33.98
CA LEU A 87 -55.51 -32.05 32.68
C LEU A 87 -55.81 -30.59 32.36
N LYS A 88 -57.00 -30.08 32.74
CA LYS A 88 -57.35 -28.66 32.59
C LYS A 88 -56.43 -27.76 33.41
N ILE A 89 -56.17 -28.10 34.67
CA ILE A 89 -55.25 -27.34 35.54
C ILE A 89 -53.82 -27.36 34.96
N LYS A 90 -53.35 -28.53 34.50
CA LYS A 90 -52.03 -28.65 33.85
C LYS A 90 -51.94 -27.80 32.59
N LEU A 91 -52.99 -27.82 31.75
CA LEU A 91 -53.05 -27.00 30.55
C LEU A 91 -52.98 -25.51 30.88
N GLU A 92 -53.70 -25.06 31.91
CA GLU A 92 -53.71 -23.66 32.34
C GLU A 92 -52.34 -23.23 32.91
N LEU A 93 -51.71 -24.06 33.73
CA LEU A 93 -50.35 -23.83 34.22
C LEU A 93 -49.33 -23.76 33.07
N THR A 94 -49.37 -24.71 32.15
CA THR A 94 -48.48 -24.72 30.97
C THR A 94 -48.73 -23.53 30.06
N LEU A 95 -49.98 -23.04 29.95
CA LEU A 95 -50.28 -21.82 29.20
C LEU A 95 -49.66 -20.58 29.86
N GLU A 96 -49.70 -20.48 31.19
CA GLU A 96 -49.11 -19.36 31.91
C GLU A 96 -47.57 -19.39 31.87
N GLU A 97 -46.98 -20.58 32.05
CA GLU A 97 -45.54 -20.80 31.85
C GLU A 97 -45.11 -20.44 30.42
N LYS A 98 -45.90 -20.81 29.40
CA LYS A 98 -45.64 -20.43 28.01
C LYS A 98 -45.68 -18.92 27.81
N LYS A 99 -46.67 -18.22 28.39
CA LYS A 99 -46.75 -16.74 28.31
C LYS A 99 -45.54 -16.10 28.97
N GLN A 100 -45.18 -16.54 30.18
CA GLN A 100 -44.00 -16.02 30.89
C GLN A 100 -42.72 -16.26 30.08
N ALA A 101 -42.52 -17.48 29.56
CA ALA A 101 -41.36 -17.80 28.72
C ALA A 101 -41.33 -16.97 27.41
N THR A 102 -42.50 -16.59 26.87
CA THR A 102 -42.58 -15.72 25.69
C THR A 102 -42.14 -14.29 26.03
N ILE A 103 -42.58 -13.75 27.16
CA ILE A 103 -42.17 -12.42 27.65
C ILE A 103 -40.65 -12.38 27.89
N ASP A 104 -40.11 -13.40 28.58
CA ASP A 104 -38.68 -13.49 28.87
C ASP A 104 -37.86 -13.64 27.56
N HIS A 105 -38.39 -14.40 26.59
CA HIS A 105 -37.77 -14.52 25.28
C HIS A 105 -37.77 -13.20 24.51
N GLU A 106 -38.85 -12.43 24.58
CA GLU A 106 -38.93 -11.10 23.95
C GLU A 106 -37.99 -10.10 24.62
N ALA A 107 -37.91 -10.10 25.95
CA ALA A 107 -36.98 -9.24 26.71
C ALA A 107 -35.52 -9.54 26.36
N THR A 108 -35.11 -10.81 26.41
CA THR A 108 -33.75 -11.22 26.01
C THR A 108 -33.45 -10.95 24.54
N ARG A 109 -34.45 -11.04 23.66
CA ARG A 109 -34.30 -10.69 22.25
C ARG A 109 -34.03 -9.20 22.06
N GLU A 110 -34.65 -8.34 22.86
CA GLU A 110 -34.44 -6.89 22.80
C GLU A 110 -33.08 -6.49 23.38
N GLU A 111 -32.68 -7.05 24.52
CA GLU A 111 -31.33 -6.86 25.07
C GLU A 111 -30.23 -7.27 24.08
N LEU A 112 -30.44 -8.39 23.38
CA LEU A 112 -29.52 -8.83 22.31
C LEU A 112 -29.48 -7.87 21.12
N ARG A 113 -30.57 -7.15 20.82
CA ARG A 113 -30.60 -6.13 19.78
C ARG A 113 -29.79 -4.91 20.21
N ASP A 114 -30.01 -4.42 21.42
CA ASP A 114 -29.32 -3.25 21.98
C ASP A 114 -27.81 -3.48 22.03
N ILE A 115 -27.37 -4.61 22.58
CA ILE A 115 -25.95 -4.98 22.64
C ILE A 115 -25.32 -5.06 21.24
N ARG A 116 -26.08 -5.54 20.23
CA ARG A 116 -25.58 -5.58 18.84
C ARG A 116 -25.41 -4.18 18.26
N GLU A 117 -26.34 -3.27 18.53
CA GLU A 117 -26.24 -1.88 18.06
C GLU A 117 -25.08 -1.14 18.72
N GLU A 118 -24.89 -1.32 20.03
CA GLU A 118 -23.73 -0.77 20.76
C GLU A 118 -22.42 -1.35 20.23
N LEU A 119 -22.35 -2.66 19.99
CA LEU A 119 -21.18 -3.30 19.40
C LEU A 119 -20.86 -2.76 18.00
N LEU A 120 -21.88 -2.45 17.19
CA LEU A 120 -21.69 -1.86 15.87
C LEU A 120 -21.17 -0.42 15.96
N LYS A 121 -21.67 0.38 16.90
CA LYS A 121 -21.14 1.73 17.18
C LYS A 121 -19.69 1.67 17.63
N GLU A 122 -19.37 0.83 18.59
CA GLU A 122 -17.99 0.65 19.09
C GLU A 122 -17.05 0.16 17.99
N LYS A 123 -17.50 -0.76 17.12
CA LYS A 123 -16.70 -1.19 15.95
C LYS A 123 -16.43 -0.04 14.98
N HIS A 124 -17.41 0.83 14.76
CA HIS A 124 -17.23 2.00 13.90
C HIS A 124 -16.24 2.99 14.53
N ASP A 125 -16.39 3.31 15.81
CA ASP A 125 -15.52 4.22 16.54
C ASP A 125 -14.08 3.68 16.58
N ASN A 126 -13.91 2.38 16.82
CA ASN A 126 -12.60 1.73 16.77
C ASN A 126 -11.94 1.85 15.39
N MET A 127 -12.70 1.68 14.31
CA MET A 127 -12.20 1.86 12.94
C MET A 127 -11.75 3.32 12.69
N VAL A 128 -12.51 4.30 13.16
CA VAL A 128 -12.15 5.73 13.07
C VAL A 128 -10.88 6.01 13.88
N LEU A 129 -10.78 5.49 15.10
CA LEU A 129 -9.60 5.63 15.95
C LEU A 129 -8.35 4.99 15.33
N ILE A 130 -8.48 3.81 14.72
CA ILE A 130 -7.38 3.17 13.98
C ILE A 130 -6.95 4.06 12.80
N ALA A 131 -7.90 4.59 12.04
CA ALA A 131 -7.59 5.48 10.91
C ALA A 131 -6.85 6.74 11.36
N GLU A 132 -7.29 7.39 12.44
CA GLU A 132 -6.64 8.57 13.00
C GLU A 132 -5.25 8.21 13.59
N THR A 133 -5.12 7.07 14.25
CA THR A 133 -3.81 6.58 14.75
C THR A 133 -2.82 6.37 13.60
N VAL A 134 -3.28 5.81 12.48
CA VAL A 134 -2.44 5.65 11.28
C VAL A 134 -2.08 7.01 10.69
N ARG A 135 -3.01 7.98 10.66
CA ARG A 135 -2.77 9.34 10.21
C ARG A 135 -1.71 10.04 11.07
N GLN A 136 -1.85 9.98 12.39
CA GLN A 136 -0.90 10.55 13.35
C GLN A 136 0.49 9.92 13.23
N LYS A 137 0.58 8.58 13.06
CA LYS A 137 1.87 7.90 12.83
C LYS A 137 2.55 8.37 11.54
N LYS A 138 1.80 8.57 10.46
CA LYS A 138 2.33 9.13 9.20
C LYS A 138 2.83 10.56 9.39
N LEU A 139 2.08 11.39 10.12
CA LEU A 139 2.48 12.76 10.43
C LEU A 139 3.75 12.79 11.29
N LEU A 140 3.83 11.94 12.31
CA LEU A 140 5.01 11.79 13.16
C LEU A 140 6.24 11.38 12.34
N ALA A 141 6.10 10.48 11.38
CA ALA A 141 7.19 10.09 10.49
C ALA A 141 7.73 11.29 9.67
N LYS A 142 6.85 12.18 9.19
CA LYS A 142 7.26 13.43 8.51
C LYS A 142 8.03 14.36 9.46
N TYR A 143 7.55 14.55 10.68
CA TYR A 143 8.24 15.38 11.69
C TYR A 143 9.61 14.80 12.09
N ASN A 144 9.71 13.47 12.26
CA ASN A 144 10.99 12.82 12.54
C ASN A 144 11.99 13.04 11.40
N ARG A 145 11.53 13.00 10.15
CA ARG A 145 12.38 13.26 8.99
C ARG A 145 12.87 14.71 8.94
N VAL A 146 11.98 15.66 9.21
CA VAL A 146 12.38 17.08 9.40
C VAL A 146 13.43 17.20 10.49
N SER A 147 13.22 16.54 11.63
CA SER A 147 14.15 16.62 12.77
C SER A 147 15.53 16.09 12.39
N LEU A 148 15.59 15.01 11.60
CA LEU A 148 16.84 14.47 11.08
C LEU A 148 17.55 15.50 10.19
N PHE A 149 16.85 16.06 9.20
CA PHE A 149 17.41 17.08 8.32
C PHE A 149 17.86 18.34 9.08
N ALA A 150 17.16 18.74 10.13
CA ALA A 150 17.55 19.88 10.94
C ALA A 150 18.87 19.64 11.69
N VAL A 151 19.09 18.42 12.18
CA VAL A 151 20.35 18.02 12.82
C VAL A 151 21.48 17.98 11.79
N GLU A 152 21.27 17.33 10.65
CA GLU A 152 22.27 17.25 9.57
C GLU A 152 22.67 18.65 9.05
N GLU A 153 21.69 19.55 8.84
CA GLU A 153 21.95 20.93 8.43
C GLU A 153 22.74 21.71 9.50
N TYR A 154 22.45 21.50 10.80
CA TYR A 154 23.19 22.12 11.89
C TYR A 154 24.62 21.60 11.99
N GLU A 155 24.82 20.29 11.89
CA GLU A 155 26.14 19.66 11.92
C GLU A 155 27.01 20.17 10.76
N ALA A 156 26.47 20.23 9.54
CA ALA A 156 27.17 20.78 8.40
C ALA A 156 27.55 22.26 8.59
N LEU A 157 26.66 23.07 9.20
CA LEU A 157 26.97 24.46 9.51
C LEU A 157 28.07 24.57 10.56
N GLN A 158 28.05 23.70 11.57
CA GLN A 158 29.04 23.65 12.62
C GLN A 158 30.43 23.28 12.08
N GLU A 159 30.52 22.27 11.20
CA GLU A 159 31.77 21.89 10.53
C GLU A 159 32.35 23.06 9.71
N ASN A 160 31.51 23.76 8.94
CA ASN A 160 31.94 24.92 8.17
C ASN A 160 32.45 26.06 9.05
N LEU A 161 31.78 26.31 10.18
CA LEU A 161 32.20 27.33 11.14
C LEU A 161 33.56 27.01 11.76
N ASP A 162 33.80 25.75 12.10
CA ASP A 162 35.05 25.35 12.73
C ASP A 162 36.22 25.42 11.72
N LEU A 163 35.99 25.04 10.46
CA LEU A 163 36.95 25.28 9.37
C LEU A 163 37.23 26.78 9.18
N GLU A 164 36.21 27.64 9.20
CA GLU A 164 36.39 29.10 9.06
C GLU A 164 37.26 29.66 10.20
N LYS A 165 37.05 29.20 11.44
CA LYS A 165 37.86 29.62 12.59
C LYS A 165 39.32 29.21 12.43
N GLU A 166 39.58 27.98 11.98
CA GLU A 166 40.95 27.49 11.74
C GLU A 166 41.65 28.30 10.66
N LEU A 167 41.00 28.52 9.52
CA LEU A 167 41.54 29.33 8.43
C LEU A 167 41.80 30.78 8.87
N ARG A 168 40.91 31.34 9.69
CA ARG A 168 41.10 32.69 10.25
C ARG A 168 42.32 32.74 11.17
N ALA A 169 42.48 31.74 12.05
CA ALA A 169 43.63 31.66 12.95
C ALA A 169 44.94 31.49 12.17
N GLU A 170 44.95 30.68 11.11
CA GLU A 170 46.10 30.50 10.24
C GLU A 170 46.44 31.77 9.46
N ALA A 171 45.44 32.47 8.92
CA ALA A 171 45.62 33.75 8.25
C ALA A 171 46.20 34.82 9.20
N GLU A 172 45.73 34.88 10.45
CA GLU A 172 46.29 35.77 11.47
C GLU A 172 47.75 35.43 11.81
N LYS A 173 48.07 34.14 11.95
CA LYS A 173 49.44 33.68 12.19
C LYS A 173 50.35 34.09 11.04
N PHE A 174 49.93 33.82 9.81
CA PHE A 174 50.67 34.18 8.60
C PHE A 174 50.91 35.70 8.52
N ALA A 175 49.89 36.52 8.79
CA ALA A 175 50.04 37.98 8.81
C ALA A 175 51.05 38.46 9.86
N ARG A 176 51.05 37.85 11.06
CA ARG A 176 52.03 38.18 12.12
C ARG A 176 53.46 37.81 11.68
N GLU A 177 53.65 36.62 11.13
CA GLU A 177 54.95 36.14 10.64
C GLU A 177 55.48 37.04 9.52
N MET A 178 54.65 37.36 8.53
CA MET A 178 54.99 38.26 7.44
C MET A 178 55.40 39.65 7.95
N LEU A 179 54.68 40.20 8.93
CA LEU A 179 55.00 41.51 9.51
C LEU A 179 56.31 41.49 10.30
N VAL A 180 56.61 40.39 11.00
CA VAL A 180 57.90 40.19 11.67
C VAL A 180 59.04 40.14 10.65
N GLU A 181 58.89 39.36 9.57
CA GLU A 181 59.89 39.27 8.51
C GLU A 181 60.09 40.60 7.77
N GLN A 182 59.00 41.31 7.45
CA GLN A 182 59.08 42.64 6.84
C GLN A 182 59.83 43.63 7.75
N LYS A 183 59.58 43.60 9.07
CA LYS A 183 60.34 44.43 10.03
C LYS A 183 61.81 44.03 10.11
N LYS A 184 62.15 42.74 10.03
CA LYS A 184 63.55 42.26 9.99
C LYS A 184 64.27 42.76 8.73
N LEU A 185 63.67 42.58 7.56
CA LEU A 185 64.21 43.05 6.27
C LEU A 185 64.37 44.58 6.23
N ASN A 186 63.38 45.33 6.74
CA ASN A 186 63.48 46.79 6.83
C ASN A 186 64.64 47.24 7.73
N ARG A 187 64.89 46.55 8.85
CA ARG A 187 66.07 46.85 9.70
C ARG A 187 67.37 46.55 8.97
N GLN A 188 67.48 45.40 8.32
CA GLN A 188 68.68 45.00 7.59
C GLN A 188 68.99 45.96 6.43
N SER A 189 67.99 46.31 5.63
CA SER A 189 68.14 47.28 4.53
C SER A 189 68.52 48.67 5.04
N GLN A 190 67.92 49.13 6.14
CA GLN A 190 68.26 50.43 6.75
C GLN A 190 69.70 50.47 7.28
N ILE A 191 70.24 49.35 7.76
CA ILE A 191 71.65 49.24 8.16
C ILE A 191 72.57 49.34 6.94
N LEU A 192 72.29 48.57 5.88
CA LEU A 192 73.06 48.60 4.62
C LEU A 192 73.07 49.99 3.96
N LEU A 193 71.93 50.68 3.97
CA LEU A 193 71.79 52.04 3.46
C LEU A 193 72.56 53.08 4.29
N LYS A 194 72.77 52.84 5.60
CA LYS A 194 73.54 53.73 6.47
C LYS A 194 75.05 53.53 6.35
N THR A 195 75.52 52.33 6.00
CA THR A 195 76.96 51.98 6.01
C THR A 195 77.67 52.19 4.68
N SER A 196 76.94 52.48 3.60
CA SER A 196 77.53 52.71 2.28
C SER A 196 76.89 53.94 1.65
N SER A 197 77.71 54.89 1.15
CA SER A 197 77.24 55.81 0.12
C SER A 197 77.06 54.97 -1.15
N PRO A 198 75.84 54.70 -1.62
CA PRO A 198 75.65 53.84 -2.77
C PRO A 198 76.33 54.49 -3.98
N SER A 199 77.12 53.72 -4.72
CA SER A 199 77.51 54.12 -6.08
C SER A 199 76.24 54.38 -6.89
N GLU A 200 76.21 55.45 -7.67
CA GLU A 200 75.06 55.86 -8.48
C GLU A 200 74.55 54.72 -9.38
N ALA A 201 75.48 53.86 -9.86
CA ALA A 201 75.16 52.66 -10.62
C ALA A 201 74.43 51.56 -9.81
N LEU A 202 74.79 51.38 -8.53
CA LEU A 202 74.10 50.44 -7.64
C LEU A 202 72.70 50.92 -7.29
N GLN A 203 72.54 52.24 -7.10
CA GLN A 203 71.25 52.84 -6.81
C GLN A 203 70.30 52.73 -8.01
N ALA A 204 70.82 52.98 -9.23
CA ALA A 204 70.10 52.76 -10.49
C ALA A 204 69.68 51.28 -10.68
N ALA A 205 70.60 50.33 -10.43
CA ALA A 205 70.30 48.91 -10.52
C ALA A 205 69.22 48.46 -9.52
N LEU A 206 69.25 48.97 -8.28
CA LEU A 206 68.22 48.69 -7.28
C LEU A 206 66.86 49.27 -7.66
N THR A 207 66.81 50.48 -8.24
CA THR A 207 65.56 51.05 -8.77
C THR A 207 65.02 50.27 -9.97
N ASP A 208 65.88 49.70 -10.80
CA ASP A 208 65.44 48.82 -11.89
C ASP A 208 64.92 47.48 -11.37
N VAL A 209 65.56 46.89 -10.36
CA VAL A 209 65.06 45.66 -9.72
C VAL A 209 63.70 45.89 -9.08
N THR A 210 63.47 47.00 -8.37
CA THR A 210 62.15 47.29 -7.78
C THR A 210 61.09 47.52 -8.85
N ARG A 211 61.41 48.28 -9.91
CA ARG A 211 60.52 48.49 -11.06
C ARG A 211 60.17 47.19 -11.77
N LEU A 212 61.15 46.35 -12.06
CA LEU A 212 60.94 45.05 -12.71
C LEU A 212 60.16 44.09 -11.81
N THR A 213 60.41 44.09 -10.50
CA THR A 213 59.66 43.27 -9.54
C THR A 213 58.20 43.69 -9.48
N GLN A 214 57.92 45.00 -9.40
CA GLN A 214 56.55 45.53 -9.44
C GLN A 214 55.84 45.20 -10.77
N ALA A 215 56.53 45.33 -11.90
CA ALA A 215 55.97 45.00 -13.21
C ALA A 215 55.64 43.49 -13.31
N LEU A 216 56.54 42.62 -12.82
CA LEU A 216 56.34 41.17 -12.83
C LEU A 216 55.18 40.75 -11.92
N GLU A 217 55.08 41.32 -10.71
CA GLU A 217 53.95 41.05 -9.81
C GLU A 217 52.62 41.53 -10.38
N SER A 218 52.61 42.70 -11.01
CA SER A 218 51.42 43.24 -11.67
C SER A 218 50.96 42.32 -12.81
N GLN A 219 51.90 41.87 -13.65
CA GLN A 219 51.59 40.93 -14.73
C GLN A 219 51.13 39.56 -14.20
N ARG A 220 51.72 39.07 -13.10
CA ARG A 220 51.29 37.83 -12.45
C ARG A 220 49.86 37.93 -11.94
N LEU A 221 49.50 39.07 -11.34
CA LEU A 221 48.15 39.33 -10.82
C LEU A 221 47.14 39.46 -11.97
N GLU A 222 47.47 40.16 -13.05
CA GLU A 222 46.62 40.25 -14.25
C GLU A 222 46.35 38.88 -14.86
N HIS A 223 47.39 38.06 -15.07
CA HIS A 223 47.20 36.70 -15.57
C HIS A 223 46.35 35.86 -14.62
N GLN A 224 46.55 35.98 -13.30
CA GLN A 224 45.75 35.25 -12.32
C GLN A 224 44.26 35.65 -12.37
N GLN A 225 43.96 36.94 -12.57
CA GLN A 225 42.60 37.42 -12.74
C GLN A 225 41.99 36.96 -14.06
N GLN A 226 42.75 36.98 -15.15
CA GLN A 226 42.31 36.48 -16.46
C GLN A 226 41.98 34.99 -16.40
N MET A 227 42.83 34.17 -15.76
CA MET A 227 42.59 32.74 -15.58
C MET A 227 41.30 32.48 -14.80
N LYS A 228 41.08 33.19 -13.67
CA LYS A 228 39.82 33.10 -12.91
C LYS A 228 38.60 33.49 -13.75
N GLY A 229 38.69 34.56 -14.54
CA GLY A 229 37.60 34.99 -15.41
C GLY A 229 37.25 33.95 -16.48
N ILE A 230 38.25 33.34 -17.11
CA ILE A 230 38.04 32.26 -18.10
C ILE A 230 37.44 31.01 -17.43
N GLU A 231 37.91 30.65 -16.23
CA GLU A 231 37.34 29.53 -15.46
C GLU A 231 35.86 29.76 -15.09
N GLU A 232 35.52 30.97 -14.64
CA GLU A 232 34.13 31.34 -14.34
C GLU A 232 33.25 31.38 -15.58
N GLN A 233 33.78 31.85 -16.72
CA GLN A 233 33.09 31.78 -18.01
C GLN A 233 32.84 30.32 -18.44
N LEU A 234 33.82 29.43 -18.26
CA LEU A 234 33.66 28.01 -18.57
C LEU A 234 32.62 27.34 -17.65
N ARG A 235 32.62 27.66 -16.35
CA ARG A 235 31.62 27.17 -15.40
C ARG A 235 30.22 27.71 -15.66
N SER A 236 30.11 28.96 -16.07
CA SER A 236 28.83 29.62 -16.35
C SER A 236 28.28 29.33 -17.76
N SER A 237 29.11 28.77 -18.64
CA SER A 237 28.77 28.35 -20.00
C SER A 237 27.52 27.47 -20.03
N GLU A 238 26.66 27.74 -21.01
CA GLU A 238 25.43 26.99 -21.25
C GLU A 238 25.73 25.51 -21.50
N LEU A 239 26.82 25.19 -22.20
CA LEU A 239 27.27 23.82 -22.45
C LEU A 239 27.56 23.07 -21.14
N HIS A 240 28.19 23.72 -20.15
CA HIS A 240 28.50 23.07 -18.87
C HIS A 240 27.20 22.76 -18.09
N LYS A 241 26.23 23.68 -18.11
CA LYS A 241 24.91 23.48 -17.52
C LYS A 241 24.12 22.39 -18.24
N GLU A 242 24.20 22.33 -19.56
CA GLU A 242 23.57 21.29 -20.38
C GLU A 242 24.17 19.91 -20.09
N VAL A 243 25.49 19.79 -19.96
CA VAL A 243 26.15 18.54 -19.57
C VAL A 243 25.65 18.06 -18.21
N LEU A 244 25.59 18.94 -17.20
CA LEU A 244 25.05 18.59 -15.89
C LEU A 244 23.56 18.20 -15.95
N ALA A 245 22.76 18.87 -16.77
CA ALA A 245 21.35 18.52 -16.97
C ALA A 245 21.18 17.15 -17.66
N LEU A 246 22.01 16.85 -18.66
CA LEU A 246 22.03 15.56 -19.35
C LEU A 246 22.48 14.43 -18.42
N GLN A 247 23.48 14.66 -17.58
CA GLN A 247 23.92 13.70 -16.57
C GLN A 247 22.79 13.32 -15.62
N ARG A 248 22.07 14.31 -15.06
CA ARG A 248 20.90 14.06 -14.20
C ARG A 248 19.78 13.33 -14.94
N LYS A 249 19.55 13.66 -16.20
CA LYS A 249 18.55 12.98 -17.03
C LYS A 249 18.93 11.51 -17.25
N LEU A 250 20.21 11.22 -17.45
CA LEU A 250 20.70 9.84 -17.57
C LEU A 250 20.54 9.06 -16.27
N GLU A 251 20.78 9.66 -15.11
CA GLU A 251 20.54 9.03 -13.81
C GLU A 251 19.06 8.66 -13.62
N LEU A 252 18.14 9.59 -13.92
CA LEU A 252 16.70 9.32 -13.83
C LEU A 252 16.27 8.18 -14.77
N LEU A 253 16.75 8.19 -16.02
CA LEU A 253 16.46 7.13 -16.98
C LEU A 253 17.05 5.77 -16.56
N ALA A 254 18.22 5.77 -15.91
CA ALA A 254 18.82 4.56 -15.36
C ALA A 254 17.97 3.97 -14.22
N GLU A 255 17.42 4.83 -13.37
CA GLU A 255 16.55 4.43 -12.26
C GLU A 255 15.19 3.90 -12.77
N GLU A 256 14.59 4.57 -13.76
CA GLU A 256 13.37 4.09 -14.43
C GLU A 256 13.61 2.73 -15.10
N LYS A 257 14.74 2.56 -15.79
CA LYS A 257 15.12 1.28 -16.40
C LYS A 257 15.22 0.18 -15.34
N ARG A 258 15.89 0.44 -14.20
CA ARG A 258 16.02 -0.50 -13.09
C ARG A 258 14.66 -0.92 -12.53
N GLU A 259 13.75 0.04 -12.36
CA GLU A 259 12.39 -0.22 -11.88
C GLU A 259 11.58 -1.05 -12.88
N HIS A 260 11.68 -0.75 -14.18
CA HIS A 260 11.06 -1.55 -15.23
C HIS A 260 11.61 -2.97 -15.29
N GLU A 261 12.92 -3.16 -15.16
CA GLU A 261 13.55 -4.49 -15.07
C GLU A 261 13.03 -5.28 -13.88
N GLU A 262 12.86 -4.63 -12.71
CA GLU A 262 12.30 -5.25 -11.52
C GLU A 262 10.83 -5.67 -11.72
N ARG A 263 9.99 -4.79 -12.28
CA ARG A 263 8.58 -5.12 -12.60
C ARG A 263 8.50 -6.28 -13.59
N CYS A 264 9.33 -6.28 -14.64
CA CYS A 264 9.40 -7.37 -15.61
C CYS A 264 9.83 -8.70 -14.96
N SER A 265 10.78 -8.65 -14.02
CA SER A 265 11.21 -9.82 -13.26
C SER A 265 10.07 -10.39 -12.42
N LYS A 266 9.35 -9.54 -11.67
CA LYS A 266 8.18 -9.92 -10.85
C LYS A 266 7.08 -10.56 -11.70
N ALA A 267 6.67 -9.90 -12.78
CA ALA A 267 5.67 -10.43 -13.71
C ALA A 267 6.10 -11.77 -14.33
N LYS A 268 7.40 -11.97 -14.58
CA LYS A 268 7.93 -13.25 -15.08
C LYS A 268 7.85 -14.37 -14.04
N VAL A 269 8.02 -14.06 -12.76
CA VAL A 269 7.82 -15.02 -11.67
C VAL A 269 6.35 -15.39 -11.55
N GLU A 270 5.45 -14.40 -11.48
CA GLU A 270 4.00 -14.64 -11.42
C GLU A 270 3.49 -15.46 -12.61
N ALA A 271 3.98 -15.18 -13.82
CA ALA A 271 3.63 -15.97 -15.00
C ALA A 271 4.14 -17.43 -14.93
N LYS A 272 5.27 -17.69 -14.26
CA LYS A 272 5.74 -19.07 -14.01
C LYS A 272 4.84 -19.77 -12.98
N ASP A 273 4.45 -19.07 -11.93
CA ASP A 273 3.59 -19.62 -10.87
C ASP A 273 2.18 -19.93 -11.40
N LEU A 274 1.62 -19.04 -12.22
CA LEU A 274 0.36 -19.28 -12.93
C LEU A 274 0.47 -20.47 -13.89
N LYS A 275 1.57 -20.61 -14.63
CA LYS A 275 1.78 -21.80 -15.47
C LYS A 275 1.86 -23.09 -14.64
N PHE A 276 2.47 -23.04 -13.46
CA PHE A 276 2.53 -24.19 -12.57
C PHE A 276 1.15 -24.58 -12.03
N THR A 277 0.37 -23.60 -11.56
CA THR A 277 -1.00 -23.82 -11.05
C THR A 277 -1.94 -24.31 -12.14
N VAL A 278 -1.92 -23.72 -13.34
CA VAL A 278 -2.67 -24.22 -14.50
C VAL A 278 -2.26 -25.65 -14.85
N GLY A 279 -0.96 -25.96 -14.82
CA GLY A 279 -0.46 -27.31 -15.03
C GLY A 279 -0.91 -28.31 -13.95
N PHE A 280 -1.00 -27.87 -12.70
CA PHE A 280 -1.53 -28.66 -11.58
C PHE A 280 -3.03 -28.92 -11.72
N VAL A 281 -3.82 -27.88 -12.01
CA VAL A 281 -5.26 -27.99 -12.25
C VAL A 281 -5.56 -28.89 -13.46
N LYS A 282 -4.81 -28.76 -14.56
CA LYS A 282 -4.96 -29.64 -15.73
C LYS A 282 -4.67 -31.11 -15.40
N ARG A 283 -3.69 -31.39 -14.53
CA ARG A 283 -3.41 -32.75 -14.03
C ARG A 283 -4.53 -33.27 -13.13
N LEU A 284 -5.08 -32.45 -12.24
CA LEU A 284 -6.23 -32.82 -11.41
C LEU A 284 -7.47 -33.12 -12.26
N MET A 285 -7.73 -32.32 -13.30
CA MET A 285 -8.83 -32.59 -14.25
C MET A 285 -8.62 -33.89 -15.03
N LEU A 286 -7.38 -34.18 -15.47
CA LEU A 286 -7.08 -35.46 -16.10
C LEU A 286 -7.30 -36.64 -15.15
N PHE A 287 -6.92 -36.48 -13.88
CA PHE A 287 -7.11 -37.50 -12.85
C PHE A 287 -8.60 -37.72 -12.54
N SER A 288 -9.40 -36.65 -12.46
CA SER A 288 -10.85 -36.76 -12.23
C SER A 288 -11.59 -37.35 -13.43
N CYS A 289 -11.19 -37.05 -14.67
CA CYS A 289 -11.73 -37.69 -15.87
C CYS A 289 -11.42 -39.19 -15.92
N PHE A 290 -10.21 -39.59 -15.48
CA PHE A 290 -9.80 -41.00 -15.41
C PHE A 290 -10.60 -41.77 -14.35
N TYR A 291 -10.84 -41.18 -13.17
CA TYR A 291 -11.60 -41.83 -12.09
C TYR A 291 -13.10 -41.97 -12.37
N ASN A 292 -13.68 -41.06 -13.15
CA ASN A 292 -15.12 -41.07 -13.48
C ASN A 292 -15.45 -41.78 -14.81
N GLY A 293 -14.49 -42.42 -15.48
CA GLY A 293 -14.74 -43.20 -16.70
C GLY A 293 -15.25 -42.38 -17.90
N ILE A 294 -14.99 -41.08 -17.93
CA ILE A 294 -15.44 -40.20 -19.03
C ILE A 294 -14.43 -40.28 -20.17
N SER A 295 -14.71 -41.17 -21.15
CA SER A 295 -13.88 -41.39 -22.35
C SER A 295 -14.15 -40.36 -23.47
N THR A 296 -14.13 -39.06 -23.13
CA THR A 296 -14.13 -37.98 -24.12
C THR A 296 -12.99 -37.03 -23.82
N CYS A 297 -11.78 -37.47 -24.17
CA CYS A 297 -10.63 -36.58 -24.28
C CYS A 297 -10.88 -35.60 -25.43
N ILE A 298 -11.39 -34.40 -25.12
CA ILE A 298 -11.24 -33.26 -26.01
C ILE A 298 -9.73 -33.01 -26.12
N GLN A 299 -9.13 -33.46 -27.22
CA GLN A 299 -7.81 -33.02 -27.63
C GLN A 299 -7.88 -31.50 -27.85
N LEU A 300 -7.53 -30.72 -26.83
CA LEU A 300 -7.14 -29.32 -27.00
C LEU A 300 -5.80 -29.33 -27.75
N LYS A 301 -5.90 -29.44 -29.07
CA LYS A 301 -4.82 -29.26 -30.04
C LYS A 301 -4.40 -27.78 -29.98
N PRO A 302 -3.14 -27.45 -29.65
CA PRO A 302 -2.69 -26.07 -29.55
C PRO A 302 -2.50 -25.52 -30.96
N THR A 303 -3.56 -25.01 -31.57
CA THR A 303 -3.51 -24.46 -32.94
C THR A 303 -3.93 -22.98 -32.95
N LEU A 304 -4.88 -22.58 -32.12
CA LEU A 304 -5.32 -21.18 -32.01
C LEU A 304 -4.34 -20.27 -31.26
N GLU A 305 -3.53 -20.80 -30.32
CA GLU A 305 -2.63 -19.97 -29.51
C GLU A 305 -1.38 -19.49 -30.29
N MET A 306 -0.96 -20.26 -31.32
CA MET A 306 0.16 -19.88 -32.18
C MET A 306 -0.22 -18.76 -33.16
N ASP A 307 -1.44 -18.79 -33.70
CA ASP A 307 -1.89 -17.80 -34.70
C ASP A 307 -2.03 -16.39 -34.10
N ILE A 308 -2.61 -16.28 -32.90
CA ILE A 308 -2.80 -14.97 -32.23
C ILE A 308 -1.45 -14.36 -31.83
N ARG A 309 -0.50 -15.19 -31.38
CA ARG A 309 0.85 -14.74 -31.04
C ARG A 309 1.63 -14.29 -32.27
N GLN A 310 1.52 -15.02 -33.37
CA GLN A 310 2.16 -14.65 -34.64
C GLN A 310 1.56 -13.36 -35.20
N GLN A 311 0.24 -13.23 -35.18
CA GLN A 311 -0.48 -12.03 -35.62
C GLN A 311 -0.09 -10.79 -34.80
N ALA A 312 0.04 -10.93 -33.47
CA ALA A 312 0.45 -9.82 -32.59
C ALA A 312 1.91 -9.40 -32.82
N VAL A 313 2.81 -10.35 -33.08
CA VAL A 313 4.22 -10.06 -33.40
C VAL A 313 4.32 -9.36 -34.77
N ASP A 314 3.56 -9.80 -35.76
CA ASP A 314 3.54 -9.18 -37.08
C ASP A 314 2.99 -7.75 -37.03
N GLU A 315 1.93 -7.51 -36.24
CA GLU A 315 1.39 -6.17 -36.02
C GLU A 315 2.40 -5.25 -35.30
N MET A 316 3.08 -5.76 -34.27
CA MET A 316 4.13 -5.03 -33.56
C MET A 316 5.29 -4.65 -34.49
N MET A 317 5.77 -5.59 -35.31
CA MET A 317 6.85 -5.35 -36.28
C MET A 317 6.43 -4.35 -37.36
N GLN A 318 5.16 -4.33 -37.76
CA GLN A 318 4.61 -3.31 -38.66
C GLN A 318 4.54 -1.92 -38.02
N ARG A 319 4.18 -1.82 -36.73
CA ARG A 319 4.18 -0.54 -35.99
C ARG A 319 5.59 0.03 -35.82
N ILE A 320 6.59 -0.83 -35.57
CA ILE A 320 8.00 -0.41 -35.54
C ILE A 320 8.47 0.09 -36.92
N LYS A 321 8.13 -0.64 -38.00
CA LYS A 321 8.44 -0.21 -39.38
C LYS A 321 7.79 1.11 -39.79
N ARG A 322 6.58 1.40 -39.29
CA ARG A 322 5.85 2.64 -39.61
C ARG A 322 6.25 3.83 -38.73
N GLY A 323 7.00 3.61 -37.66
CA GLY A 323 7.38 4.63 -36.69
C GLY A 323 6.21 5.07 -35.82
N VAL A 324 6.52 5.55 -34.61
CA VAL A 324 5.52 6.10 -33.67
C VAL A 324 5.61 7.62 -33.71
N ASN A 325 4.52 8.29 -34.07
CA ASN A 325 4.44 9.74 -34.06
C ASN A 325 4.42 10.25 -32.62
N LEU A 326 5.58 10.66 -32.11
CA LEU A 326 5.68 11.35 -30.82
C LEU A 326 5.25 12.81 -30.99
N ARG A 327 4.37 13.27 -30.10
CA ARG A 327 3.92 14.67 -30.06
C ARG A 327 5.13 15.58 -29.75
N PRO A 328 5.33 16.70 -30.45
CA PRO A 328 6.40 17.63 -30.14
C PRO A 328 6.23 18.21 -28.74
N VAL A 329 7.28 18.11 -27.91
CA VAL A 329 7.33 18.77 -26.61
C VAL A 329 7.54 20.26 -26.86
N GLY A 330 6.50 21.06 -26.60
CA GLY A 330 6.53 22.50 -26.77
C GLY A 330 7.54 23.18 -25.84
N GLN A 331 8.44 23.96 -26.42
CA GLN A 331 9.28 24.92 -25.72
C GLN A 331 8.40 26.08 -25.22
N ALA A 332 8.30 26.26 -23.91
CA ALA A 332 7.68 27.43 -23.31
C ALA A 332 8.69 28.60 -23.25
N PRO A 333 8.28 29.84 -23.53
CA PRO A 333 9.18 30.98 -23.64
C PRO A 333 9.61 31.50 -22.26
N ASN A 334 10.88 31.90 -22.23
CA ASN A 334 11.58 32.54 -21.12
C ASN A 334 10.77 33.68 -20.45
N LYS A 335 10.56 33.55 -19.14
CA LYS A 335 10.28 34.70 -18.26
C LYS A 335 11.50 34.94 -17.38
N THR A 336 12.16 36.05 -17.63
CA THR A 336 13.25 36.65 -16.85
C THR A 336 12.74 37.23 -15.53
N LYS A 337 13.43 36.90 -14.41
CA LYS A 337 13.73 37.70 -13.19
C LYS A 337 13.95 36.78 -11.96
N PRO A 338 14.64 37.23 -10.89
CA PRO A 338 15.93 37.90 -10.78
C PRO A 338 16.92 37.05 -9.95
N VAL A 339 18.12 37.61 -9.74
CA VAL A 339 19.29 37.06 -9.03
C VAL A 339 19.04 36.86 -7.52
N GLN A 340 19.74 35.85 -6.95
CA GLN A 340 19.97 35.49 -5.52
C GLN A 340 18.94 34.60 -4.80
N ARG A 341 19.33 33.33 -4.57
CA ARG A 341 19.93 32.80 -3.31
C ARG A 341 20.29 31.34 -3.57
N GLU A 342 21.33 30.83 -2.90
CA GLU A 342 21.72 29.42 -2.94
C GLU A 342 20.49 28.53 -2.87
N ARG A 343 20.35 27.70 -3.90
CA ARG A 343 19.24 26.77 -4.04
C ARG A 343 19.52 25.67 -3.01
N VAL A 344 18.90 25.81 -1.84
CA VAL A 344 18.93 24.80 -0.79
C VAL A 344 18.55 23.46 -1.44
N PRO A 345 19.29 22.37 -1.17
CA PRO A 345 19.01 21.07 -1.76
C PRO A 345 17.54 20.68 -1.52
N SER A 346 16.99 19.86 -2.41
CA SER A 346 15.61 19.36 -2.40
C SER A 346 15.17 18.60 -1.13
N ASN A 347 16.02 18.56 -0.11
CA ASN A 347 15.93 17.80 1.14
C ASN A 347 16.15 18.71 2.36
N SER A 348 15.76 19.99 2.31
CA SER A 348 15.92 20.88 3.48
C SER A 348 14.84 20.67 4.52
N ALA A 349 15.23 20.73 5.80
CA ALA A 349 14.31 20.67 6.93
C ALA A 349 13.18 21.71 6.81
N ILE A 350 13.52 22.93 6.37
CA ILE A 350 12.56 24.02 6.18
C ILE A 350 11.59 23.74 5.02
N GLN A 351 12.09 23.12 3.95
CA GLN A 351 11.26 22.80 2.79
C GLN A 351 10.28 21.67 3.10
N GLU A 352 10.72 20.67 3.87
CA GLU A 352 9.85 19.58 4.31
C GLU A 352 8.84 20.02 5.37
N LEU A 353 9.23 20.89 6.31
CA LEU A 353 8.30 21.55 7.24
C LEU A 353 7.19 22.30 6.51
N LYS A 354 7.55 23.06 5.48
CA LYS A 354 6.57 23.74 4.63
C LYS A 354 5.63 22.74 3.94
N GLY A 355 6.14 21.59 3.51
CA GLY A 355 5.31 20.52 2.96
C GLY A 355 4.30 19.96 3.96
N ILE A 356 4.69 19.78 5.22
CA ILE A 356 3.79 19.33 6.30
C ILE A 356 2.70 20.38 6.57
N LEU A 357 3.08 21.65 6.69
CA LEU A 357 2.17 22.75 7.04
C LEU A 357 1.19 23.13 5.92
N VAL A 358 1.52 22.86 4.66
CA VAL A 358 0.68 23.21 3.50
C VAL A 358 -0.26 22.07 3.09
N MET A 359 0.13 20.80 3.30
CA MET A 359 -0.68 19.65 2.88
C MET A 359 -1.70 19.19 3.92
N GLU A 360 -1.58 19.58 5.19
CA GLU A 360 -2.57 19.22 6.20
C GLU A 360 -3.36 20.45 6.64
N PRO A 361 -4.61 20.64 6.17
CA PRO A 361 -5.50 21.54 6.87
C PRO A 361 -5.61 21.01 8.30
N PHE A 362 -5.21 21.83 9.28
CA PHE A 362 -5.57 21.60 10.67
C PHE A 362 -7.10 21.56 10.73
N ASN A 363 -7.66 20.35 10.63
CA ASN A 363 -9.06 20.14 10.89
C ASN A 363 -9.21 20.21 12.41
N ASN A 364 -9.17 21.44 12.92
CA ASN A 364 -9.70 21.79 14.24
C ASN A 364 -11.21 21.57 14.16
N SER A 365 -11.65 20.31 14.19
CA SER A 365 -12.96 20.01 14.75
C SER A 365 -12.82 20.30 16.24
N SER A 366 -13.17 21.53 16.58
CA SER A 366 -13.52 21.96 17.91
C SER A 366 -14.32 20.85 18.58
N SER A 367 -13.81 20.28 19.67
CA SER A 367 -14.67 19.69 20.69
C SER A 367 -15.19 20.86 21.53
N PRO A 368 -16.48 21.21 21.48
CA PRO A 368 -17.13 21.71 22.67
C PRO A 368 -17.49 20.48 23.53
N PHE A 369 -17.14 20.57 24.81
CA PHE A 369 -17.20 19.55 25.87
C PHE A 369 -15.91 18.75 26.07
#